data_AF-A0A662SJV7-F1
#
_entry.id   AF-A0A662SJV7-F1
#
_cell.length_a   1.000
_cell.length_b   1.000
_cell.length_c   1.000
_cell.angle_alpha   90.00
_cell.angle_beta   90.00
_cell.angle_gamma   90.00
#
_symmetry.space_group_name_H-M   'P 1'
#
loop_
_entity.id
_entity.type
_entity.pdbx_description
1 polymer ?
#
loop_
_entity_poly.entity_id
_entity_poly.type
_entity_poly.pdbx_seq_one_letter_code
_entity_poly.pdbx_strand_id
1 'polypeptide(L)'
;MAVIEAVETAAQAYERAPRLFGVPTGVRGLDELFFTVELEGGRPVKRTLGGIPYRSVLNVTGVPDTGKSLMAEQFAVKQASLGYPTCFVTVETPANFVAAGLRRRAEAMGVDWDSVRGRILLVDAASYRELREELPSLLKTLAHVIREYDVKNVVIDSITGLFEAREVMARSLVREVYNFLKRWGQTAILISQKRSAHGAE
;
A
#
# COMPACT_ATOMS: atom_id res chain seq x y z
N MET A 1 35.27 0.37 -5.34
CA MET A 1 35.51 -0.46 -4.14
C MET A 1 34.30 -1.38 -3.98
N ALA A 2 34.49 -2.67 -3.74
CA ALA A 2 33.37 -3.60 -3.53
C ALA A 2 32.72 -3.34 -2.17
N VAL A 3 31.39 -3.40 -2.10
CA VAL A 3 30.60 -3.21 -0.87
C VAL A 3 30.42 -4.59 -0.21
N ILE A 4 31.46 -5.06 0.49
CA ILE A 4 31.51 -6.42 1.03
C ILE A 4 30.43 -6.69 2.10
N GLU A 5 30.06 -5.65 2.85
CA GLU A 5 28.97 -5.69 3.85
C GLU A 5 27.57 -5.98 3.28
N ALA A 6 27.40 -5.85 1.96
CA ALA A 6 26.14 -6.19 1.28
C ALA A 6 26.05 -7.69 0.92
N VAL A 7 27.09 -8.48 1.20
CA VAL A 7 27.14 -9.91 0.88
C VAL A 7 26.82 -10.71 2.13
N GLU A 8 25.73 -11.47 2.07
CA GLU A 8 25.34 -12.43 3.11
C GLU A 8 24.76 -13.70 2.50
N THR A 9 24.69 -14.76 3.30
CA THR A 9 24.04 -16.01 2.89
C THR A 9 22.52 -15.89 2.97
N ALA A 10 21.80 -16.70 2.18
CA ALA A 10 20.35 -16.78 2.28
C ALA A 10 19.86 -17.19 3.69
N ALA A 11 20.63 -18.01 4.42
CA ALA A 11 20.32 -18.40 5.79
C ALA A 11 20.34 -17.20 6.75
N GLN A 12 21.40 -16.38 6.69
CA GLN A 12 21.51 -15.15 7.50
C GLN A 12 20.40 -14.15 7.17
N ALA A 13 20.05 -14.01 5.88
CA ALA A 13 18.94 -13.15 5.47
C ALA A 13 17.59 -13.69 5.99
N TYR A 14 17.41 -15.02 6.00
CA TYR A 14 16.19 -15.69 6.44
C TYR A 14 15.92 -15.51 7.94
N GLU A 15 16.95 -15.48 8.79
CA GLU A 15 16.81 -15.22 10.23
C GLU A 15 16.13 -13.87 10.54
N ARG A 16 16.26 -12.91 9.62
CA ARG A 16 15.66 -11.57 9.74
C ARG A 16 14.40 -11.42 8.89
N ALA A 17 13.97 -12.49 8.22
CA ALA A 17 12.76 -12.45 7.41
C ALA A 17 11.53 -12.18 8.29
N PRO A 18 10.61 -11.31 7.86
CA PRO A 18 9.40 -11.06 8.61
C PRO A 18 8.54 -12.34 8.67
N ARG A 19 7.83 -12.52 9.79
CA ARG A 19 6.82 -13.59 9.90
C ARG A 19 5.79 -13.42 8.79
N LEU A 20 5.54 -14.50 8.06
CA LEU A 20 4.51 -14.54 7.02
C LEU A 20 3.14 -14.73 7.67
N PHE A 21 2.26 -13.75 7.51
CA PHE A 21 0.83 -13.83 7.80
C PHE A 21 0.06 -12.89 6.86
N GLY A 22 -1.24 -13.12 6.71
CA GLY A 22 -2.10 -12.30 5.86
C GLY A 22 -2.60 -11.04 6.54
N VAL A 23 -2.59 -9.94 5.80
CA VAL A 23 -3.21 -8.67 6.15
C VAL A 23 -4.52 -8.57 5.36
N PRO A 24 -5.70 -8.75 6.00
CA PRO A 24 -6.97 -8.85 5.29
C PRO A 24 -7.30 -7.56 4.54
N THR A 25 -7.68 -7.66 3.28
CA THR A 25 -7.99 -6.47 2.48
C THR A 25 -9.42 -6.00 2.62
N GLY A 26 -10.33 -6.88 3.05
CA GLY A 26 -11.76 -6.56 3.06
C GLY A 26 -12.36 -6.49 1.65
N VAL A 27 -11.61 -6.92 0.64
CA VAL A 27 -12.04 -7.04 -0.75
C VAL A 27 -12.34 -8.50 -1.01
N ARG A 28 -13.61 -8.79 -1.29
CA ARG A 28 -14.08 -10.17 -1.52
C ARG A 28 -13.30 -10.81 -2.67
N GLY A 29 -12.81 -12.03 -2.45
CA GLY A 29 -12.05 -12.79 -3.44
C GLY A 29 -10.56 -12.46 -3.49
N LEU A 30 -10.11 -11.27 -3.08
CA LEU A 30 -8.69 -10.90 -3.13
C LEU A 30 -7.87 -11.63 -2.06
N ASP A 31 -8.38 -11.73 -0.84
CA ASP A 31 -7.68 -12.34 0.29
C ASP A 31 -7.39 -13.84 0.06
N GLU A 32 -8.24 -14.51 -0.73
CA GLU A 32 -8.15 -15.93 -1.07
C GLU A 32 -7.06 -16.23 -2.12
N LEU A 33 -6.61 -15.23 -2.88
CA LEU A 33 -5.58 -15.39 -3.90
C LEU A 33 -4.18 -15.63 -3.28
N PHE A 34 -3.99 -15.24 -2.03
CA PHE A 34 -2.73 -15.40 -1.32
C PHE A 34 -2.75 -16.70 -0.52
N PHE A 35 -1.67 -17.47 -0.61
CA PHE A 35 -1.56 -18.78 0.01
C PHE A 35 -0.21 -18.96 0.71
N THR A 36 -0.23 -19.84 1.71
CA THR A 36 0.94 -20.35 2.41
C THR A 36 0.96 -21.88 2.32
N VAL A 37 2.08 -22.47 2.72
CA VAL A 37 2.23 -23.92 2.81
C VAL A 37 2.48 -24.28 4.27
N GLU A 38 1.67 -25.18 4.79
CA GLU A 38 1.82 -25.76 6.13
C GLU A 38 2.19 -27.24 6.00
N LEU A 39 2.93 -27.77 6.98
CA LEU A 39 3.28 -29.19 7.02
C LEU A 39 2.29 -29.93 7.91
N GLU A 40 1.52 -30.84 7.31
CA GLU A 40 0.62 -31.75 8.03
C GLU A 40 1.11 -33.17 7.82
N GLY A 41 1.52 -33.85 8.91
CA GLY A 41 2.10 -35.19 8.83
C GLY A 41 3.35 -35.27 7.93
N GLY A 42 4.13 -34.19 7.86
CA GLY A 42 5.31 -34.09 6.99
C GLY A 42 5.02 -33.82 5.51
N ARG A 43 3.76 -33.62 5.12
CA ARG A 43 3.36 -33.29 3.74
C ARG A 43 2.98 -31.81 3.62
N PRO A 44 3.39 -31.13 2.54
CA PRO A 44 3.00 -29.75 2.29
C PRO A 44 1.52 -29.67 1.90
N VAL A 45 0.75 -28.87 2.65
CA VAL A 45 -0.66 -28.59 2.41
C VAL A 45 -0.82 -27.10 2.14
N LYS A 46 -1.50 -26.76 1.03
CA LYS A 46 -1.80 -25.37 0.67
C LYS A 46 -2.91 -24.83 1.58
N ARG A 47 -2.68 -23.68 2.21
CA ARG A 47 -3.66 -22.93 2.99
C ARG A 47 -3.79 -21.51 2.46
N THR A 48 -4.96 -20.89 2.60
CA THR A 48 -5.08 -19.45 2.31
C THR A 48 -4.33 -18.65 3.36
N LEU A 49 -3.67 -17.58 2.93
CA LEU A 49 -3.00 -16.65 3.82
C LEU A 49 -4.00 -15.70 4.49
N GLY A 50 -5.19 -15.53 3.92
CA GLY A 50 -6.26 -14.68 4.45
C GLY A 50 -6.04 -13.18 4.24
N GLY A 51 -5.24 -12.79 3.24
CA GLY A 51 -4.91 -11.40 2.96
C GLY A 51 -3.57 -11.23 2.25
N ILE A 52 -3.21 -9.98 1.94
CA ILE A 52 -1.89 -9.68 1.34
C ILE A 52 -0.77 -10.00 2.35
N PRO A 53 0.41 -10.46 1.93
CA PRO A 53 1.47 -10.81 2.86
C PRO A 53 1.90 -9.60 3.71
N TYR A 54 2.06 -9.81 5.01
CA TYR A 54 2.58 -8.78 5.92
C TYR A 54 3.91 -8.21 5.42
N ARG A 55 4.04 -6.87 5.48
CA ARG A 55 5.18 -6.10 4.95
C ARG A 55 5.40 -6.25 3.45
N SER A 56 4.38 -6.67 2.69
CA SER A 56 4.40 -6.58 1.23
C SER A 56 4.05 -5.17 0.76
N VAL A 57 4.54 -4.79 -0.42
CA VAL A 57 4.14 -3.59 -1.13
C VAL A 57 3.53 -4.08 -2.44
N LEU A 58 2.21 -4.06 -2.53
CA LEU A 58 1.42 -4.52 -3.67
C LEU A 58 1.18 -3.34 -4.62
N ASN A 59 1.54 -3.49 -5.89
CA ASN A 59 1.21 -2.50 -6.92
C ASN A 59 0.00 -2.99 -7.72
N VAL A 60 -1.10 -2.24 -7.66
CA VAL A 60 -2.35 -2.54 -8.37
C VAL A 60 -2.41 -1.65 -9.60
N THR A 61 -2.26 -2.27 -10.77
CA THR A 61 -2.20 -1.57 -12.06
C THR A 61 -3.42 -1.90 -12.91
N GLY A 62 -4.02 -0.90 -13.52
CA GLY A 62 -5.16 -1.08 -14.42
C GLY A 62 -5.52 0.21 -15.14
N VAL A 63 -6.38 0.11 -16.16
CA VAL A 63 -6.93 1.29 -16.86
C VAL A 63 -7.81 2.12 -15.90
N PRO A 64 -8.11 3.39 -16.19
CA PRO A 64 -9.05 4.19 -15.40
C PRO A 64 -10.39 3.47 -15.17
N ASP A 65 -11.08 3.83 -14.08
CA ASP A 65 -12.42 3.33 -13.74
C ASP A 65 -12.58 1.81 -13.47
N THR A 66 -11.48 1.07 -13.31
CA THR A 66 -11.52 -0.37 -12.96
C THR A 66 -11.66 -0.68 -11.46
N GLY A 67 -12.04 0.31 -10.64
CA GLY A 67 -12.25 0.10 -9.19
C GLY A 67 -10.99 0.05 -8.31
N LYS A 68 -9.83 0.50 -8.81
CA LYS A 68 -8.56 0.52 -8.07
C LYS A 68 -8.63 1.33 -6.76
N SER A 69 -9.14 2.56 -6.84
CA SER A 69 -9.34 3.42 -5.67
C SER A 69 -10.34 2.82 -4.68
N LEU A 70 -11.39 2.16 -5.17
CA LEU A 70 -12.37 1.49 -4.31
C LEU A 70 -11.71 0.36 -3.50
N MET A 71 -10.86 -0.44 -4.15
CA MET A 71 -10.08 -1.49 -3.49
C MET A 71 -9.16 -0.90 -2.40
N ALA A 72 -8.51 0.23 -2.69
CA ALA A 72 -7.62 0.91 -1.78
C ALA A 72 -8.35 1.51 -0.56
N GLU A 73 -9.51 2.13 -0.78
CA GLU A 73 -10.39 2.63 0.28
C GLU A 73 -10.91 1.49 1.17
N GLN A 74 -11.34 0.37 0.58
CA GLN A 74 -11.78 -0.82 1.33
C GLN A 74 -10.65 -1.36 2.21
N PHE A 75 -9.43 -1.43 1.71
CA PHE A 75 -8.27 -1.83 2.50
C PHE A 75 -8.04 -0.90 3.70
N ALA A 76 -8.09 0.42 3.48
CA ALA A 76 -7.91 1.39 4.56
C ALA A 76 -8.99 1.27 5.65
N VAL A 77 -10.25 1.17 5.25
CA VAL A 77 -11.38 0.95 6.17
C VAL A 77 -11.23 -0.38 6.90
N LYS A 78 -10.90 -1.47 6.19
CA LYS A 78 -10.73 -2.80 6.81
C LYS A 78 -9.66 -2.77 7.88
N GLN A 79 -8.49 -2.22 7.58
CA GLN A 79 -7.38 -2.16 8.52
C GLN A 79 -7.68 -1.27 9.72
N ALA A 80 -8.29 -0.11 9.49
CA ALA A 80 -8.73 0.78 10.57
C ALA A 80 -9.78 0.11 11.48
N SER A 81 -10.71 -0.68 10.90
CA SER A 81 -11.73 -1.44 11.67
C SER A 81 -11.13 -2.53 12.56
N LEU A 82 -9.95 -3.04 12.20
CA LEU A 82 -9.19 -4.00 13.00
C LEU A 82 -8.28 -3.31 14.04
N GLY A 83 -8.36 -1.98 14.15
CA GLY A 83 -7.59 -1.19 15.10
C GLY A 83 -6.21 -0.73 14.59
N TYR A 84 -5.85 -1.01 13.33
CA TYR A 84 -4.55 -0.66 12.78
C TYR A 84 -4.56 0.70 12.07
N PRO A 85 -3.80 1.70 12.55
CA PRO A 85 -3.68 2.99 11.89
C PRO A 85 -3.15 2.83 10.46
N THR A 86 -3.82 3.48 9.52
CA THR A 86 -3.55 3.37 8.08
C THR A 86 -3.38 4.76 7.49
N CYS A 87 -2.25 4.99 6.82
CA CYS A 87 -1.99 6.21 6.07
C CYS A 87 -2.54 6.05 4.65
N PHE A 88 -3.28 7.04 4.17
CA PHE A 88 -3.79 7.12 2.81
C PHE A 88 -3.25 8.40 2.17
N VAL A 89 -2.25 8.24 1.30
CA VAL A 89 -1.74 9.32 0.45
C VAL A 89 -2.66 9.42 -0.75
N THR A 90 -3.30 10.58 -0.92
CA THR A 90 -4.10 10.86 -2.10
C THR A 90 -3.41 11.91 -2.95
N VAL A 91 -3.27 11.62 -4.25
CA VAL A 91 -2.45 12.39 -5.19
C VAL A 91 -3.30 13.11 -6.23
N GLU A 92 -4.45 12.54 -6.58
CA GLU A 92 -5.34 13.09 -7.61
C GLU A 92 -6.59 13.76 -7.03
N THR A 93 -7.06 13.30 -5.85
CA THR A 93 -8.32 13.74 -5.25
C THR A 93 -8.07 14.46 -3.92
N PRO A 94 -8.57 15.68 -3.68
CA PRO A 94 -8.39 16.35 -2.40
C PRO A 94 -8.93 15.53 -1.21
N ALA A 95 -8.28 15.64 -0.05
CA ALA A 95 -8.52 14.75 1.08
C ALA A 95 -9.97 14.75 1.60
N ASN A 96 -10.69 15.89 1.51
CA ASN A 96 -12.10 15.97 1.90
C ASN A 96 -13.01 15.07 1.06
N PHE A 97 -12.74 14.93 -0.25
CA PHE A 97 -13.49 14.03 -1.12
C PHE A 97 -13.16 12.55 -0.83
N VAL A 98 -11.88 12.25 -0.59
CA VAL A 98 -11.45 10.90 -0.17
C VAL A 98 -12.10 10.51 1.16
N ALA A 99 -12.17 11.43 2.14
CA ALA A 99 -12.85 11.19 3.41
C ALA A 99 -14.34 10.84 3.22
N ALA A 100 -15.03 11.53 2.31
CA ALA A 100 -16.42 11.21 1.97
C ALA A 100 -16.55 9.83 1.30
N GLY A 101 -15.60 9.45 0.43
CA GLY A 101 -15.49 8.11 -0.15
C GLY A 101 -15.30 7.03 0.90
N LEU A 102 -14.31 7.19 1.78
CA LEU A 102 -14.02 6.28 2.90
C LEU A 102 -15.23 6.09 3.82
N ARG A 103 -15.97 7.15 4.14
CA ARG A 103 -17.21 7.04 4.92
C ARG A 103 -18.24 6.14 4.24
N ARG A 104 -18.50 6.36 2.95
CA ARG A 104 -19.42 5.51 2.17
C ARG A 104 -18.95 4.06 2.11
N ARG A 105 -17.63 3.83 2.05
CA ARG A 105 -17.05 2.48 2.10
C ARG A 105 -17.23 1.83 3.45
N ALA A 106 -17.04 2.55 4.55
CA ALA A 106 -17.32 2.06 5.89
C ALA A 106 -18.79 1.63 6.03
N GLU A 107 -19.73 2.49 5.61
CA GLU A 107 -21.17 2.19 5.59
C GLU A 107 -21.47 0.92 4.77
N ALA A 108 -20.93 0.81 3.55
CA ALA A 108 -21.12 -0.36 2.68
C ALA A 108 -20.48 -1.65 3.24
N MET A 109 -19.45 -1.53 4.07
CA MET A 109 -18.77 -2.65 4.72
C MET A 109 -19.37 -3.02 6.08
N GLY A 110 -20.41 -2.31 6.54
CA GLY A 110 -20.99 -2.50 7.88
C GLY A 110 -20.06 -2.07 9.02
N VAL A 111 -19.14 -1.14 8.74
CA VAL A 111 -18.19 -0.60 9.71
C VAL A 111 -18.67 0.78 10.16
N ASP A 112 -18.74 1.00 11.47
CA ASP A 112 -19.05 2.31 12.03
C ASP A 112 -17.94 3.32 11.69
N TRP A 113 -18.30 4.40 11.00
CA TRP A 113 -17.38 5.46 10.60
C TRP A 113 -16.69 6.13 11.79
N ASP A 114 -17.43 6.37 12.88
CA ASP A 114 -16.87 7.02 14.06
C ASP A 114 -15.79 6.16 14.74
N SER A 115 -15.91 4.83 14.62
CA SER A 115 -14.90 3.89 15.10
C SER A 115 -13.60 3.89 14.28
N VAL A 116 -13.62 4.31 13.00
CA VAL A 116 -12.45 4.19 12.11
C VAL A 116 -11.83 5.52 11.68
N ARG A 117 -12.59 6.63 11.68
CA ARG A 117 -12.15 7.91 11.12
C ARG A 117 -10.87 8.46 11.75
N GLY A 118 -10.66 8.22 13.05
CA GLY A 118 -9.45 8.63 13.77
C GLY A 118 -8.22 7.75 13.50
N ARG A 119 -8.38 6.61 12.81
CA ARG A 119 -7.30 5.66 12.48
C ARG A 119 -6.89 5.73 11.01
N ILE A 120 -7.59 6.50 10.18
CA ILE A 120 -7.22 6.71 8.77
C ILE A 120 -6.61 8.10 8.63
N LEU A 121 -5.32 8.16 8.35
CA LEU A 121 -4.59 9.42 8.24
C LEU A 121 -4.42 9.80 6.78
N LEU A 122 -4.96 10.94 6.39
CA LEU A 122 -4.90 11.43 5.02
C LEU A 122 -3.67 12.30 4.81
N VAL A 123 -2.88 11.98 3.79
CA VAL A 123 -1.81 12.85 3.28
C VAL A 123 -2.28 13.39 1.94
N ASP A 124 -2.63 14.68 1.92
CA ASP A 124 -3.22 15.34 0.76
C ASP A 124 -2.14 15.85 -0.21
N ALA A 125 -1.61 14.97 -1.06
CA ALA A 125 -0.71 15.40 -2.13
C ALA A 125 -1.46 16.05 -3.31
N ALA A 126 -2.77 15.86 -3.43
CA ALA A 126 -3.58 16.51 -4.46
C ALA A 126 -3.63 18.02 -4.28
N SER A 127 -3.82 18.49 -3.04
CA SER A 127 -3.88 19.91 -2.69
C SER A 127 -2.50 20.53 -2.42
N TYR A 128 -1.50 19.73 -2.04
CA TYR A 128 -0.17 20.22 -1.68
C TYR A 128 0.89 19.77 -2.70
N ARG A 129 1.20 20.67 -3.65
CA ARG A 129 2.12 20.42 -4.76
C ARG A 129 3.49 19.91 -4.33
N GLU A 130 4.02 20.40 -3.22
CA GLU A 130 5.30 19.95 -2.67
C GLU A 130 5.32 18.43 -2.45
N LEU A 131 4.25 17.87 -1.88
CA LEU A 131 4.14 16.43 -1.64
C LEU A 131 3.99 15.63 -2.95
N ARG A 132 3.39 16.22 -3.98
CA ARG A 132 3.20 15.58 -5.29
C ARG A 132 4.45 15.62 -6.16
N GLU A 133 5.19 16.73 -6.12
CA GLU A 133 6.28 17.03 -7.07
C GLU A 133 7.67 16.76 -6.47
N GLU A 134 7.78 16.71 -5.14
CA GLU A 134 9.04 16.49 -4.41
C GLU A 134 8.97 15.21 -3.58
N LEU A 135 9.50 14.12 -4.15
CA LEU A 135 9.55 12.83 -3.46
C LEU A 135 10.20 12.90 -2.06
N PRO A 136 11.31 13.64 -1.83
CA PRO A 136 11.88 13.77 -0.49
C PRO A 136 10.89 14.31 0.55
N SER A 137 10.07 15.29 0.16
CA SER A 137 9.06 15.91 1.03
C SER A 137 7.94 14.92 1.36
N LEU A 138 7.49 14.14 0.38
CA LEU A 138 6.55 13.04 0.61
C LEU A 138 7.12 11.98 1.56
N LEU A 139 8.35 11.51 1.32
CA LEU A 139 8.98 10.47 2.15
C LEU A 139 9.22 10.97 3.58
N LYS A 140 9.57 12.25 3.77
CA LYS A 140 9.70 12.87 5.09
C LYS A 140 8.35 12.97 5.80
N THR A 141 7.29 13.30 5.08
CA THR A 141 5.92 13.36 5.61
C THR A 141 5.44 11.98 6.02
N LEU A 142 5.64 10.96 5.16
CA LEU A 142 5.34 9.57 5.49
C LEU A 142 6.15 9.10 6.70
N ALA A 143 7.44 9.43 6.76
CA ALA A 143 8.30 9.10 7.90
C ALA A 143 7.77 9.69 9.20
N HIS A 144 7.32 10.95 9.19
CA HIS A 144 6.69 11.57 10.35
C HIS A 144 5.39 10.85 10.74
N VAL A 145 4.49 10.65 9.78
CA VAL A 145 3.19 10.00 10.02
C VAL A 145 3.35 8.58 10.56
N ILE A 146 4.29 7.81 10.02
CA ILE A 146 4.55 6.43 10.46
C ILE A 146 5.05 6.40 11.90
N ARG A 147 5.97 7.30 12.30
CA ARG A 147 6.49 7.32 13.68
C ARG A 147 5.47 7.86 14.68
N GLU A 148 4.83 8.98 14.34
CA GLU A 148 3.96 9.72 15.26
C GLU A 148 2.69 8.94 15.58
N TYR A 149 2.10 8.30 14.58
CA TYR A 149 0.81 7.65 14.69
C TYR A 149 0.88 6.11 14.63
N ASP A 150 2.10 5.56 14.69
CA ASP A 150 2.37 4.11 14.65
C ASP A 150 1.66 3.40 13.47
N VAL A 151 1.70 4.02 12.29
CA VAL A 151 1.04 3.50 11.08
C VAL A 151 1.64 2.15 10.69
N LYS A 152 0.74 1.20 10.39
CA LYS A 152 1.08 -0.16 9.97
C LYS A 152 0.93 -0.38 8.46
N ASN A 153 0.05 0.42 7.86
CA ASN A 153 -0.39 0.25 6.50
C ASN A 153 -0.34 1.58 5.73
N VAL A 154 0.11 1.53 4.48
CA VAL A 154 0.16 2.72 3.61
C VAL A 154 -0.58 2.45 2.29
N VAL A 155 -1.46 3.35 1.91
CA VAL A 155 -2.06 3.43 0.58
C VAL A 155 -1.49 4.65 -0.13
N ILE A 156 -1.14 4.51 -1.42
CA ILE A 156 -0.82 5.64 -2.29
C ILE A 156 -1.69 5.57 -3.54
N ASP A 157 -2.64 6.50 -3.64
CA ASP A 157 -3.59 6.62 -4.75
C ASP A 157 -3.49 7.99 -5.45
N SER A 158 -2.77 8.12 -6.57
CA SER A 158 -2.01 7.08 -7.29
C SER A 158 -0.52 7.37 -7.25
N ILE A 159 0.31 6.32 -7.28
CA ILE A 159 1.77 6.48 -7.43
C ILE A 159 2.10 7.13 -8.77
N THR A 160 1.29 6.87 -9.80
CA THR A 160 1.44 7.46 -11.13
C THR A 160 1.39 8.99 -11.12
N GLY A 161 0.48 9.57 -10.33
CA GLY A 161 0.35 11.01 -10.17
C GLY A 161 1.61 11.71 -9.64
N LEU A 162 2.50 11.00 -8.93
CA LEU A 162 3.75 11.57 -8.40
C LEU A 162 4.82 11.79 -9.47
N PHE A 163 4.69 11.16 -10.64
CA PHE A 163 5.71 11.20 -11.69
C PHE A 163 5.16 11.46 -13.08
N GLU A 164 3.93 11.93 -13.22
CA GLU A 164 3.35 12.30 -14.52
C GLU A 164 4.22 13.36 -15.23
N ALA A 165 4.75 14.33 -14.51
CA ALA A 165 5.67 15.33 -15.06
C ALA A 165 7.11 14.82 -15.29
N ARG A 166 7.42 13.58 -14.86
CA ARG A 166 8.78 13.00 -14.86
C ARG A 166 8.77 11.53 -15.29
N GLU A 167 8.11 11.21 -16.39
CA GLU A 167 7.92 9.82 -16.86
C GLU A 167 9.23 9.03 -17.01
N VAL A 168 10.28 9.68 -17.52
CA VAL A 168 11.62 9.05 -17.67
C VAL A 168 12.16 8.55 -16.32
N MET A 169 11.79 9.21 -15.21
CA MET A 169 12.19 8.88 -13.85
C MET A 169 11.18 7.99 -13.11
N ALA A 170 10.03 7.65 -13.70
CA ALA A 170 8.96 6.92 -13.04
C ALA A 170 9.45 5.64 -12.34
N ARG A 171 10.25 4.83 -13.04
CA ARG A 171 10.76 3.57 -12.50
C ARG A 171 11.66 3.77 -11.28
N SER A 172 12.53 4.78 -11.27
CA SER A 172 13.41 5.04 -10.13
C SER A 172 12.62 5.57 -8.94
N LEU A 173 11.67 6.48 -9.17
CA LEU A 173 10.82 7.05 -8.12
C LEU A 173 9.94 5.97 -7.45
N VAL A 174 9.27 5.12 -8.25
CA VAL A 174 8.48 3.98 -7.72
C VAL A 174 9.36 3.05 -6.89
N ARG A 175 10.58 2.76 -7.35
CA ARG A 175 11.53 1.90 -6.62
C ARG A 175 11.95 2.54 -5.30
N GLU A 176 12.16 3.85 -5.27
CA GLU A 176 12.51 4.57 -4.05
C GLU A 176 11.39 4.52 -3.01
N VAL A 177 10.14 4.74 -3.43
CA VAL A 177 8.94 4.61 -2.59
C VAL A 177 8.78 3.18 -2.08
N TYR A 178 8.92 2.18 -2.96
CA TYR A 178 8.88 0.76 -2.58
C TYR A 178 9.92 0.43 -1.51
N ASN A 179 11.18 0.85 -1.73
CA ASN A 179 12.28 0.61 -0.79
C ASN A 179 12.06 1.33 0.53
N PHE A 180 11.54 2.56 0.50
CA PHE A 180 11.15 3.28 1.70
C PHE A 180 10.14 2.48 2.51
N LEU A 181 9.00 2.10 1.92
CA LEU A 181 7.95 1.36 2.63
C LEU A 181 8.45 0.03 3.20
N LYS A 182 9.29 -0.70 2.46
CA LYS A 182 9.94 -1.94 2.94
C LYS A 182 10.84 -1.71 4.14
N ARG A 183 11.75 -0.72 4.08
CA ARG A 183 12.64 -0.37 5.21
C ARG A 183 11.87 0.06 6.45
N TRP A 184 10.72 0.71 6.25
CA TRP A 184 9.84 1.18 7.30
C TRP A 184 8.82 0.13 7.76
N GLY A 185 8.95 -1.12 7.30
CA GLY A 185 8.14 -2.24 7.77
C GLY A 185 6.65 -2.10 7.47
N GLN A 186 6.27 -1.35 6.44
CA GLN A 186 4.87 -1.08 6.08
C GLN A 186 4.31 -2.20 5.19
N THR A 187 3.05 -2.52 5.39
CA THR A 187 2.25 -3.23 4.37
C THR A 187 1.58 -2.17 3.50
N ALA A 188 1.70 -2.25 2.17
CA ALA A 188 1.25 -1.15 1.34
C ALA A 188 0.54 -1.57 0.05
N ILE A 189 -0.38 -0.69 -0.38
CA ILE A 189 -1.02 -0.75 -1.69
C ILE A 189 -0.66 0.52 -2.47
N LEU A 190 -0.02 0.34 -3.61
CA LEU A 190 0.26 1.41 -4.57
C LEU A 190 -0.70 1.27 -5.73
N ILE A 191 -1.40 2.34 -6.09
CA ILE A 191 -2.24 2.35 -7.29
C ILE A 191 -1.44 2.93 -8.44
N SER A 192 -1.36 2.18 -9.55
CA SER A 192 -0.77 2.66 -10.80
C SER A 192 -1.83 2.68 -11.89
N GLN A 193 -1.85 3.72 -12.70
CA GLN A 193 -2.64 3.74 -13.93
C GLN A 193 -1.87 3.12 -15.08
N LYS A 194 -2.50 2.18 -15.80
CA LYS A 194 -2.00 1.74 -17.11
C LYS A 194 -2.48 2.73 -18.15
N ARG A 195 -1.57 3.41 -18.82
CA ARG A 195 -1.90 4.11 -20.06
C ARG A 195 -2.25 3.05 -21.10
N SER A 196 -3.46 3.10 -21.63
CA SER A 196 -3.83 2.32 -22.81
C SER A 196 -2.91 2.75 -23.94
N ALA A 197 -2.08 1.84 -24.44
CA ALA A 197 -1.39 2.04 -25.70
C ALA A 197 -2.47 2.08 -26.80
N HIS A 198 -2.93 3.27 -27.15
CA HIS A 198 -3.55 3.49 -28.46
C HIS A 198 -2.41 3.75 -29.43
N GLY A 199 -2.19 2.83 -30.38
CA GLY A 199 -1.24 3.00 -31.48
C GLY A 199 -0.44 1.75 -31.81
N ALA A 200 -1.11 0.68 -32.21
CA ALA A 200 -0.56 -0.34 -33.10
C ALA A 200 -1.71 -0.95 -33.91
N GLU A 201 -2.39 -0.10 -34.69
CA GLU A 201 -3.03 -0.45 -35.95
C GLU A 201 -2.52 0.53 -37.00
#